data_AF-A0A428KW63-F1
#
_entry.id   AF-A0A428KW63-F1
#
_cell.length_a   1.000
_cell.length_b   1.000
_cell.length_c   1.000
_cell.angle_alpha   90.00
_cell.angle_beta   90.00
_cell.angle_gamma   90.00
#
_symmetry.space_group_name_H-M   'P 1'
#
loop_
_entity.id
_entity.type
_entity.pdbx_description
1 polymer ?
#
loop_
_entity_poly.entity_id
_entity_poly.type
_entity_poly.pdbx_seq_one_letter_code
_entity_poly.pdbx_strand_id
1 'polypeptide(L)'
;MLTVLIRAFLCGFLLLLLSVTTRAQTSPLAAADLDAFYDQLNAYRTARYQPLPELEALQLPSTFSGADVAALRLRERHIVRVDLVYTAFRLNPDFNQRQLNLSRIRNLAAAVPGLLQDESVTWTLVEQTGCNSPAECQPFFHGFVVYVARHATAATMRADLDSLTRKLRVLEKKRPKAGKKAPGKKVACNLPGSRYTNRQMARSLRRLYKCPEREAQLVKFQLTVDARGTVQKVKVLPTAHPVCVAELEEAIRKSVTFTSGFPIDRKMFPFLATGAIRLPIGPLQLLGPADMGFTHFALPDSAARLYRVFLKHKNKQHKEDYCEARITKKGELLAAADTAAPELALPPDAGVVSRVLQRHPEWSKEVVVTDVTGSMFPYTYDLLAWLQLSALEDEKTFVFFNDGNDQPDKEKRLGKTGGLYHVKTDSYEAIKNKLIETMKAGGGGDAPENDAEALLYAQQLAAAPDSAELILIADNYTFPRDARLLKNTTAHVRIILCGVRDYINPKYLALARKHGFSLHTIEGDIENLSKLLEGETITIQGQQYQVTKEGFKLVQKT
;
A
#
# COMPACT_ATOMS: atom_id res chain seq x y z
N MET A 1 -31.53 89.76 14.83
CA MET A 1 -32.84 90.17 14.29
C MET A 1 -32.81 89.99 12.78
N LEU A 2 -33.82 89.31 12.25
CA LEU A 2 -34.31 89.28 10.85
C LEU A 2 -33.32 88.84 9.74
N THR A 3 -33.44 87.60 9.20
CA THR A 3 -34.23 87.16 8.00
C THR A 3 -33.56 87.53 6.66
N VAL A 4 -33.52 86.76 5.56
CA VAL A 4 -34.06 85.46 5.12
C VAL A 4 -33.54 85.20 3.68
N LEU A 5 -33.32 83.92 3.33
CA LEU A 5 -33.25 83.26 2.00
C LEU A 5 -32.55 83.92 0.79
N ILE A 6 -31.60 83.17 0.17
CA ILE A 6 -31.68 82.76 -1.24
C ILE A 6 -31.22 81.28 -1.39
N ARG A 7 -31.98 80.57 -2.24
CA ARG A 7 -32.03 79.13 -2.58
C ARG A 7 -30.82 78.68 -3.43
N ALA A 8 -30.19 77.57 -3.08
CA ALA A 8 -30.35 76.22 -3.67
C ALA A 8 -29.65 75.98 -5.02
N PHE A 9 -28.51 75.30 -4.97
CA PHE A 9 -28.03 74.40 -6.02
C PHE A 9 -27.29 73.24 -5.35
N LEU A 10 -28.03 72.20 -4.98
CA LEU A 10 -27.49 70.93 -4.50
C LEU A 10 -27.58 69.95 -5.68
N CYS A 11 -26.51 69.84 -6.48
CA CYS A 11 -26.36 68.70 -7.39
C CYS A 11 -25.91 67.51 -6.56
N GLY A 12 -26.85 66.61 -6.27
CA GLY A 12 -26.59 65.33 -5.63
C GLY A 12 -25.74 64.45 -6.54
N PHE A 13 -24.56 64.10 -6.06
CA PHE A 13 -23.76 63.01 -6.61
C PHE A 13 -24.36 61.69 -6.11
N LEU A 14 -25.29 61.14 -6.90
CA LEU A 14 -25.80 59.79 -6.73
C LEU A 14 -24.68 58.82 -7.12
N LEU A 15 -23.91 58.35 -6.14
CA LEU A 15 -22.96 57.25 -6.29
C LEU A 15 -23.74 55.96 -6.53
N LEU A 16 -24.00 55.66 -7.80
CA LEU A 16 -24.36 54.34 -8.28
C LEU A 16 -23.17 53.40 -8.02
N LEU A 17 -23.25 52.65 -6.92
CA LEU A 17 -22.44 51.45 -6.69
C LEU A 17 -22.90 50.38 -7.70
N LEU A 18 -22.41 50.49 -8.94
CA LEU A 18 -22.41 49.37 -9.87
C LEU A 18 -21.37 48.37 -9.36
N SER A 19 -21.86 47.31 -8.76
CA SER A 19 -21.09 46.11 -8.43
C SER A 19 -20.63 45.48 -9.75
N VAL A 20 -19.45 45.87 -10.24
CA VAL A 20 -18.78 45.14 -11.31
C VAL A 20 -18.32 43.83 -10.70
N THR A 21 -19.16 42.80 -10.80
CA THR A 21 -18.71 41.42 -10.66
C THR A 21 -17.85 41.13 -11.87
N THR A 22 -16.53 41.26 -11.72
CA THR A 22 -15.57 40.73 -12.69
C THR A 22 -15.68 39.21 -12.67
N ARG A 23 -16.58 38.65 -13.47
CA ARG A 23 -16.38 37.29 -13.96
C ARG A 23 -15.11 37.32 -14.79
N ALA A 24 -14.06 36.69 -14.29
CA ALA A 24 -12.92 36.32 -15.12
C ALA A 24 -13.45 35.44 -16.26
N GLN A 25 -13.66 36.04 -17.43
CA GLN A 25 -13.88 35.30 -18.67
C GLN A 25 -12.51 34.75 -19.08
N THR A 26 -12.29 33.46 -18.88
CA THR A 26 -11.21 32.74 -19.53
C THR A 26 -11.47 32.77 -21.03
N SER A 27 -10.72 33.57 -21.77
CA SER A 27 -10.76 33.55 -23.24
C SER A 27 -10.47 32.13 -23.74
N PRO A 28 -11.15 31.64 -24.79
CA PRO A 28 -10.83 30.36 -25.38
C PRO A 28 -9.35 30.35 -25.83
N LEU A 29 -8.63 29.28 -25.51
CA LEU A 29 -7.26 29.05 -25.99
C LEU A 29 -7.19 29.27 -27.50
N ALA A 30 -6.16 29.99 -27.97
CA ALA A 30 -5.95 30.20 -29.39
C ALA A 30 -5.72 28.84 -30.09
N ALA A 31 -6.08 28.73 -31.36
CA ALA A 31 -5.96 27.46 -32.09
C ALA A 31 -4.53 26.90 -32.07
N ALA A 32 -3.52 27.76 -32.23
CA ALA A 32 -2.12 27.38 -32.19
C ALA A 32 -1.67 26.80 -30.84
N ASP A 33 -2.22 27.31 -29.72
CA ASP A 33 -1.88 26.81 -28.39
C ASP A 33 -2.45 25.41 -28.15
N LEU A 34 -3.63 25.13 -28.72
CA LEU A 34 -4.27 23.81 -28.61
C LEU A 34 -3.56 22.76 -29.48
N ASP A 35 -3.07 23.15 -30.65
CA ASP A 35 -2.23 22.28 -31.50
C ASP A 35 -0.93 21.91 -30.78
N ALA A 36 -0.22 22.90 -30.22
CA ALA A 36 1.00 22.68 -29.45
C ALA A 36 0.75 21.77 -28.22
N PHE A 37 -0.34 22.01 -27.49
CA PHE A 37 -0.76 21.14 -26.39
C PHE A 37 -0.98 19.68 -26.87
N TYR A 38 -1.69 19.49 -27.98
CA TYR A 38 -2.00 18.16 -28.51
C TYR A 38 -0.74 17.37 -28.90
N ASP A 39 0.22 18.04 -29.54
CA ASP A 39 1.42 17.39 -30.06
C ASP A 39 2.35 16.91 -28.93
N GLN A 40 2.30 17.57 -27.76
CA GLN A 40 3.04 17.23 -26.55
C GLN A 40 2.43 16.07 -25.74
N LEU A 41 1.18 15.67 -26.02
CA LEU A 41 0.50 14.65 -25.25
C LEU A 41 1.20 13.30 -25.35
N ASN A 42 1.16 12.52 -24.27
CA ASN A 42 1.48 11.09 -24.32
C ASN A 42 0.59 10.41 -25.35
N ALA A 43 1.11 9.40 -26.04
CA ALA A 43 0.32 8.68 -27.04
C ALA A 43 0.77 7.23 -27.14
N TYR A 44 -0.12 6.26 -26.96
CA TYR A 44 0.23 4.86 -27.17
C TYR A 44 -0.92 4.09 -27.83
N ARG A 45 -0.56 2.92 -28.38
CA ARG A 45 -1.51 1.96 -28.97
C ARG A 45 -1.73 0.79 -28.03
N THR A 46 -2.96 0.30 -27.98
CA THR A 46 -3.32 -0.94 -27.28
C THR A 46 -4.32 -1.73 -28.10
N ALA A 47 -4.44 -3.04 -27.87
CA ALA A 47 -5.50 -3.82 -28.51
C ALA A 47 -6.88 -3.33 -28.03
N ARG A 48 -7.07 -3.22 -26.71
CA ARG A 48 -8.31 -2.73 -26.10
C ARG A 48 -7.99 -1.97 -24.82
N TYR A 49 -8.58 -0.79 -24.66
CA TYR A 49 -8.35 0.03 -23.47
C TYR A 49 -9.02 -0.57 -22.24
N GLN A 50 -8.33 -0.53 -21.11
CA GLN A 50 -8.87 -0.85 -19.79
C GLN A 50 -8.48 0.28 -18.83
N PRO A 51 -9.42 0.86 -18.07
CA PRO A 51 -9.10 1.80 -17.01
C PRO A 51 -8.19 1.15 -15.96
N LEU A 52 -7.33 1.96 -15.34
CA LEU A 52 -6.48 1.51 -14.23
C LEU A 52 -7.38 1.11 -13.04
N PRO A 53 -7.36 -0.16 -12.59
CA PRO A 53 -8.27 -0.64 -11.56
C PRO A 53 -7.98 -0.05 -10.17
N GLU A 54 -6.77 0.47 -9.94
CA GLU A 54 -6.35 1.06 -8.67
C GLU A 54 -6.74 2.53 -8.52
N LEU A 55 -7.13 3.21 -9.62
CA LEU A 55 -7.53 4.62 -9.59
C LEU A 55 -9.03 4.75 -9.86
N GLU A 56 -9.66 5.67 -9.13
CA GLU A 56 -11.04 6.04 -9.41
C GLU A 56 -11.10 6.75 -10.78
N ALA A 57 -11.92 6.24 -11.69
CA ALA A 57 -12.00 6.73 -13.06
C ALA A 57 -13.44 7.06 -13.45
N LEU A 58 -13.65 8.28 -13.95
CA LEU A 58 -14.92 8.75 -14.53
C LEU A 58 -14.83 8.59 -16.05
N GLN A 59 -15.74 7.80 -16.63
CA GLN A 59 -15.80 7.58 -18.07
C GLN A 59 -16.81 8.52 -18.69
N LEU A 60 -16.35 9.39 -19.59
CA LEU A 60 -17.14 10.34 -20.35
C LEU A 60 -17.15 9.89 -21.82
N PRO A 61 -18.21 9.24 -22.31
CA PRO A 61 -18.33 8.86 -23.71
C PRO A 61 -18.17 10.07 -24.63
N SER A 62 -17.82 9.87 -25.91
CA SER A 62 -17.60 10.97 -26.86
C SER A 62 -18.79 11.92 -27.05
N THR A 63 -20.00 11.48 -26.69
CA THR A 63 -21.26 12.24 -26.72
C THR A 63 -21.62 12.86 -25.36
N PHE A 64 -20.66 12.93 -24.42
CA PHE A 64 -20.88 13.32 -23.03
C PHE A 64 -21.84 14.51 -22.86
N SER A 65 -22.71 14.38 -21.87
CA SER A 65 -23.83 15.27 -21.56
C SER A 65 -23.49 16.26 -20.43
N GLY A 66 -24.41 17.17 -20.14
CA GLY A 66 -24.28 18.05 -18.98
C GLY A 66 -24.18 17.31 -17.63
N ALA A 67 -24.76 16.11 -17.51
CA ALA A 67 -24.65 15.28 -16.31
C ALA A 67 -23.25 14.68 -16.15
N ASP A 68 -22.64 14.26 -17.26
CA ASP A 68 -21.27 13.72 -17.28
C ASP A 68 -20.25 14.81 -16.89
N VAL A 69 -20.45 16.03 -17.38
CA VAL A 69 -19.67 17.21 -16.95
C VAL A 69 -19.94 17.56 -15.50
N ALA A 70 -21.19 17.45 -15.03
CA ALA A 70 -21.51 17.70 -13.62
C ALA A 70 -20.83 16.70 -12.68
N ALA A 71 -20.57 15.47 -13.11
CA ALA A 71 -19.79 14.49 -12.35
C ALA A 71 -18.32 14.91 -12.18
N LEU A 72 -17.80 15.75 -13.08
CA LEU A 72 -16.50 16.42 -12.96
C LEU A 72 -16.52 17.66 -12.04
N ARG A 73 -17.65 17.99 -11.40
CA ARG A 73 -17.65 18.94 -10.28
C ARG A 73 -17.14 18.24 -9.03
N LEU A 74 -15.84 18.12 -8.98
CA LEU A 74 -15.14 17.41 -7.94
C LEU A 74 -15.10 18.30 -6.69
N ARG A 75 -15.91 17.99 -5.67
CA ARG A 75 -15.89 18.71 -4.39
C ARG A 75 -14.71 18.27 -3.53
N GLU A 76 -14.58 16.96 -3.35
CA GLU A 76 -13.58 16.30 -2.49
C GLU A 76 -12.55 15.51 -3.31
N ARG A 77 -12.44 15.79 -4.61
CA ARG A 77 -11.54 15.10 -5.53
C ARG A 77 -10.89 16.11 -6.48
N HIS A 78 -9.76 15.76 -7.06
CA HIS A 78 -9.15 16.49 -8.19
C HIS A 78 -8.81 15.53 -9.33
N ILE A 79 -8.58 16.07 -10.52
CA ILE A 79 -8.19 15.31 -11.70
C ILE A 79 -6.68 15.12 -11.66
N VAL A 80 -6.19 13.89 -11.84
CA VAL A 80 -4.75 13.59 -11.92
C VAL A 80 -4.32 13.20 -13.35
N ARG A 81 -5.25 12.63 -14.12
CA ARG A 81 -4.97 12.18 -15.49
C ARG A 81 -6.22 12.15 -16.35
N VAL A 82 -6.06 12.48 -17.64
CA VAL A 82 -7.11 12.37 -18.65
C VAL A 82 -6.60 11.55 -19.84
N ASP A 83 -7.27 10.43 -20.10
CA ASP A 83 -7.02 9.60 -21.28
C ASP A 83 -8.11 9.87 -22.33
N LEU A 84 -7.74 10.36 -23.50
CA LEU A 84 -8.62 10.43 -24.67
C LEU A 84 -8.48 9.13 -25.47
N VAL A 85 -9.50 8.29 -25.38
CA VAL A 85 -9.52 6.94 -25.95
C VAL A 85 -10.34 6.94 -27.24
N TYR A 86 -9.81 6.33 -28.29
CA TYR A 86 -10.48 6.13 -29.58
C TYR A 86 -9.96 4.88 -30.28
N THR A 87 -10.56 4.46 -31.38
CA THR A 87 -10.10 3.32 -32.20
C THR A 87 -9.26 3.79 -33.38
N ALA A 88 -8.28 2.99 -33.78
CA ALA A 88 -7.48 3.20 -34.98
C ALA A 88 -8.31 3.08 -36.27
N PHE A 89 -9.39 2.28 -36.24
CA PHE A 89 -10.26 2.08 -37.38
C PHE A 89 -10.89 3.38 -37.86
N ARG A 90 -10.81 3.63 -39.17
CA ARG A 90 -11.46 4.74 -39.86
C ARG A 90 -12.21 4.17 -41.06
N LEU A 91 -13.51 4.47 -41.15
CA LEU A 91 -14.31 4.03 -42.29
C LEU A 91 -13.86 4.74 -43.58
N ASN A 92 -13.57 6.04 -43.47
CA ASN A 92 -12.94 6.81 -44.55
C ASN A 92 -11.43 6.93 -44.26
N PRO A 93 -10.54 6.44 -45.14
CA PRO A 93 -9.09 6.58 -44.99
C PRO A 93 -8.62 8.03 -44.84
N ASP A 94 -9.31 8.99 -45.48
CA ASP A 94 -9.00 10.42 -45.42
C ASP A 94 -9.51 11.10 -44.14
N PHE A 95 -10.14 10.35 -43.23
CA PHE A 95 -10.66 10.88 -41.99
C PHE A 95 -9.55 11.46 -41.10
N ASN A 96 -9.68 12.76 -40.79
CA ASN A 96 -8.73 13.48 -39.95
C ASN A 96 -9.01 13.25 -38.45
N GLN A 97 -8.43 12.18 -37.91
CA GLN A 97 -8.55 11.84 -36.49
C GLN A 97 -8.01 12.94 -35.56
N ARG A 98 -6.94 13.63 -35.96
CA ARG A 98 -6.32 14.72 -35.17
C ARG A 98 -7.31 15.86 -34.97
N GLN A 99 -7.99 16.29 -36.04
CA GLN A 99 -8.98 17.36 -35.97
C GLN A 99 -10.17 17.00 -35.07
N LEU A 100 -10.65 15.75 -35.14
CA LEU A 100 -11.70 15.28 -34.23
C LEU A 100 -11.24 15.31 -32.76
N ASN A 101 -10.01 14.86 -32.49
CA ASN A 101 -9.46 14.86 -31.13
C ASN A 101 -9.30 16.28 -30.58
N LEU A 102 -8.77 17.21 -31.38
CA LEU A 102 -8.69 18.63 -31.02
C LEU A 102 -10.07 19.21 -30.69
N SER A 103 -11.09 18.90 -31.50
CA SER A 103 -12.46 19.35 -31.22
C SER A 103 -12.99 18.77 -29.91
N ARG A 104 -12.72 17.49 -29.62
CA ARG A 104 -13.14 16.85 -28.36
C ARG A 104 -12.48 17.52 -27.16
N ILE A 105 -11.18 17.76 -27.22
CA ILE A 105 -10.42 18.41 -26.14
C ILE A 105 -10.95 19.83 -25.92
N ARG A 106 -11.20 20.59 -26.99
CA ARG A 106 -11.80 21.92 -26.90
C ARG A 106 -13.17 21.88 -26.23
N ASN A 107 -14.02 20.92 -26.59
CA ASN A 107 -15.35 20.77 -26.00
C ASN A 107 -15.27 20.44 -24.50
N LEU A 108 -14.36 19.55 -24.10
CA LEU A 108 -14.14 19.23 -22.69
C LEU A 108 -13.61 20.46 -21.91
N ALA A 109 -12.66 21.19 -22.48
CA ALA A 109 -12.09 22.39 -21.87
C ALA A 109 -13.10 23.54 -21.72
N ALA A 110 -14.03 23.68 -22.65
CA ALA A 110 -15.13 24.63 -22.53
C ALA A 110 -16.10 24.26 -21.38
N ALA A 111 -16.29 22.96 -21.15
CA ALA A 111 -17.12 22.44 -20.09
C ALA A 111 -16.44 22.48 -18.70
N VAL A 112 -15.11 22.40 -18.66
CA VAL A 112 -14.28 22.42 -17.45
C VAL A 112 -13.19 23.50 -17.60
N PRO A 113 -13.50 24.78 -17.31
CA PRO A 113 -12.56 25.88 -17.46
C PRO A 113 -11.31 25.68 -16.58
N GLY A 114 -10.12 25.94 -17.13
CA GLY A 114 -8.84 25.80 -16.42
C GLY A 114 -8.15 24.45 -16.61
N LEU A 115 -8.86 23.42 -17.09
CA LEU A 115 -8.32 22.05 -17.17
C LEU A 115 -7.07 21.91 -18.06
N LEU A 116 -6.98 22.70 -19.13
CA LEU A 116 -5.81 22.66 -20.04
C LEU A 116 -4.62 23.45 -19.50
N GLN A 117 -4.86 24.37 -18.57
CA GLN A 117 -3.82 25.16 -17.89
C GLN A 117 -3.29 24.45 -16.65
N ASP A 118 -3.96 23.39 -16.20
CA ASP A 118 -3.56 22.62 -15.05
C ASP A 118 -2.37 21.71 -15.41
N GLU A 119 -1.17 22.19 -15.10
CA GLU A 119 0.08 21.46 -15.30
C GLU A 119 0.23 20.25 -14.36
N SER A 120 -0.67 20.02 -13.39
CA SER A 120 -0.66 18.79 -12.60
C SER A 120 -1.29 17.61 -13.36
N VAL A 121 -2.20 17.89 -14.30
CA VAL A 121 -2.95 16.86 -15.02
C VAL A 121 -2.09 16.26 -16.14
N THR A 122 -1.94 14.94 -16.12
CA THR A 122 -1.30 14.21 -17.22
C THR A 122 -2.33 13.87 -18.30
N TRP A 123 -1.99 14.11 -19.56
CA TRP A 123 -2.87 13.84 -20.70
C TRP A 123 -2.29 12.78 -21.62
N THR A 124 -3.14 11.84 -22.03
CA THR A 124 -2.72 10.72 -22.88
C THR A 124 -3.73 10.44 -23.98
N LEU A 125 -3.23 10.24 -25.20
CA LEU A 125 -3.98 9.74 -26.33
C LEU A 125 -3.85 8.21 -26.37
N VAL A 126 -4.98 7.51 -26.41
CA VAL A 126 -4.97 6.04 -26.48
C VAL A 126 -5.70 5.57 -27.71
N GLU A 127 -4.95 4.97 -28.64
CA GLU A 127 -5.49 4.44 -29.88
C GLU A 127 -5.66 2.90 -29.78
N GLN A 128 -6.91 2.44 -29.86
CA GLN A 128 -7.27 1.02 -29.77
C GLN A 128 -7.22 0.36 -31.15
N THR A 129 -6.52 -0.76 -31.26
CA THR A 129 -6.19 -1.43 -32.53
C THR A 129 -6.88 -2.78 -32.72
N GLY A 130 -7.62 -3.26 -31.71
CA GLY A 130 -8.22 -4.60 -31.70
C GLY A 130 -9.52 -4.76 -32.50
N CYS A 131 -9.86 -3.83 -33.40
CA CYS A 131 -11.05 -3.89 -34.22
C CYS A 131 -10.79 -3.34 -35.62
N ASN A 132 -11.37 -3.94 -36.66
CA ASN A 132 -11.11 -3.61 -38.06
C ASN A 132 -12.38 -3.32 -38.90
N SER A 133 -13.55 -3.28 -38.26
CA SER A 133 -14.82 -2.96 -38.94
C SER A 133 -15.73 -2.13 -38.02
N PRO A 134 -16.73 -1.41 -38.57
CA PRO A 134 -17.66 -0.66 -37.75
C PRO A 134 -18.38 -1.52 -36.70
N ALA A 135 -18.74 -2.76 -37.05
CA ALA A 135 -19.40 -3.70 -36.14
C ALA A 135 -18.47 -4.17 -35.02
N GLU A 136 -17.21 -4.48 -35.34
CA GLU A 136 -16.21 -4.88 -34.33
C GLU A 136 -15.82 -3.72 -33.40
N CYS A 137 -15.78 -2.49 -33.91
CA CYS A 137 -15.38 -1.31 -33.14
C CYS A 137 -16.51 -0.71 -32.30
N GLN A 138 -17.78 -1.05 -32.57
CA GLN A 138 -18.92 -0.57 -31.80
C GLN A 138 -18.80 -0.81 -30.27
N PRO A 139 -18.34 -1.96 -29.76
CA PRO A 139 -18.18 -2.20 -28.33
C PRO A 139 -16.90 -1.60 -27.72
N PHE A 140 -16.09 -0.89 -28.49
CA PHE A 140 -14.89 -0.21 -27.98
C PHE A 140 -15.29 1.13 -27.38
N PHE A 141 -14.60 1.53 -26.32
CA PHE A 141 -14.86 2.82 -25.69
C PHE A 141 -14.26 3.95 -26.51
N HIS A 142 -15.03 5.00 -26.76
CA HIS A 142 -14.55 6.26 -27.34
C HIS A 142 -14.96 7.42 -26.46
N GLY A 143 -14.01 8.17 -25.94
CA GLY A 143 -14.30 9.29 -25.05
C GLY A 143 -13.12 9.60 -24.14
N PHE A 144 -13.41 10.30 -23.04
CA PHE A 144 -12.44 10.62 -22.01
C PHE A 144 -12.58 9.66 -20.84
N VAL A 145 -11.45 9.18 -20.33
CA VAL A 145 -11.38 8.53 -19.02
C VAL A 145 -10.60 9.47 -18.11
N VAL A 146 -11.29 10.03 -17.14
CA VAL A 146 -10.77 11.04 -16.21
C VAL A 146 -10.49 10.36 -14.89
N TYR A 147 -9.22 10.21 -14.57
CA TYR A 147 -8.77 9.66 -13.29
C TYR A 147 -8.79 10.76 -12.23
N VAL A 148 -9.38 10.43 -11.09
CA VAL A 148 -9.56 11.35 -9.98
C VAL A 148 -8.95 10.80 -8.70
N ALA A 149 -8.33 11.67 -7.93
CA ALA A 149 -7.82 11.37 -6.59
C ALA A 149 -8.61 12.17 -5.56
N ARG A 150 -8.75 11.65 -4.34
CA ARG A 150 -9.42 12.35 -3.24
C ARG A 150 -8.52 13.44 -2.69
N HIS A 151 -9.10 14.58 -2.33
CA HIS A 151 -8.40 15.58 -1.53
C HIS A 151 -8.10 15.02 -0.15
N ALA A 152 -6.88 15.26 0.31
CA ALA A 152 -6.54 14.99 1.69
C ALA A 152 -7.26 16.01 2.58
N THR A 153 -8.10 15.53 3.48
CA THR A 153 -8.74 16.38 4.50
C THR A 153 -8.10 16.11 5.86
N ALA A 154 -8.15 17.08 6.77
CA ALA A 154 -7.71 16.86 8.15
C ALA A 154 -8.37 15.62 8.81
N ALA A 155 -9.60 15.26 8.41
CA ALA A 155 -10.29 14.08 8.91
C ALA A 155 -9.71 12.76 8.35
N THR A 156 -9.46 12.69 7.03
CA THR A 156 -8.83 11.51 6.41
C THR A 156 -7.39 11.36 6.90
N MET A 157 -6.64 12.46 6.99
CA MET A 157 -5.28 12.47 7.56
C MET A 157 -5.25 11.95 9.01
N ARG A 158 -6.25 12.27 9.84
CA ARG A 158 -6.37 11.69 11.19
C ARG A 158 -6.61 10.19 11.16
N ALA A 159 -7.51 9.72 10.30
CA ALA A 159 -7.79 8.28 10.17
C ALA A 159 -6.54 7.51 9.69
N ASP A 160 -5.81 8.11 8.76
CA ASP A 160 -4.52 7.62 8.25
C ASP A 160 -3.47 7.62 9.36
N LEU A 161 -3.28 8.71 10.09
CA LEU A 161 -2.39 8.79 11.26
C LEU A 161 -2.73 7.75 12.34
N ASP A 162 -4.01 7.51 12.60
CA ASP A 162 -4.45 6.47 13.53
C ASP A 162 -4.08 5.08 13.01
N SER A 163 -4.24 4.84 11.71
CA SER A 163 -3.81 3.62 11.03
C SER A 163 -2.30 3.43 11.10
N LEU A 164 -1.51 4.47 10.83
CA LEU A 164 -0.06 4.52 10.94
C LEU A 164 0.38 4.16 12.35
N THR A 165 -0.17 4.84 13.35
CA THR A 165 0.16 4.63 14.76
C THR A 165 -0.16 3.19 15.17
N ARG A 166 -1.28 2.61 14.71
CA ARG A 166 -1.61 1.19 14.94
C ARG A 166 -0.58 0.27 14.29
N LYS A 167 -0.26 0.46 13.01
CA LYS A 167 0.69 -0.39 12.26
C LYS A 167 2.11 -0.30 12.80
N LEU A 168 2.60 0.90 13.15
CA LEU A 168 3.90 1.12 13.77
C LEU A 168 3.97 0.47 15.16
N ARG A 169 2.93 0.56 15.99
CA ARG A 169 2.86 -0.18 17.27
C ARG A 169 2.95 -1.70 17.10
N VAL A 170 2.46 -2.25 15.98
CA VAL A 170 2.62 -3.67 15.66
C VAL A 170 4.06 -3.98 15.27
N LEU A 171 4.72 -3.12 14.47
CA LEU A 171 6.14 -3.24 14.12
C LEU A 171 7.06 -3.12 15.36
N GLU A 172 6.79 -2.18 16.27
CA GLU A 172 7.50 -2.01 17.56
C GLU A 172 7.48 -3.27 18.43
N LYS A 173 6.41 -4.07 18.33
CA LYS A 173 6.26 -5.32 19.08
C LYS A 173 6.89 -6.53 18.38
N LYS A 174 7.28 -6.40 17.10
CA LYS A 174 8.02 -7.40 16.32
C LYS A 174 9.55 -7.29 16.45
N ARG A 175 10.10 -6.12 16.87
CA ARG A 175 11.55 -5.92 17.08
C ARG A 175 12.05 -6.72 18.29
N PRO A 176 13.08 -7.58 18.17
CA PRO A 176 13.63 -8.30 19.31
C PRO A 176 14.32 -7.30 20.25
N LYS A 177 13.74 -7.03 21.42
CA LYS A 177 14.43 -6.30 22.49
C LYS A 177 15.30 -7.28 23.28
N ALA A 178 16.60 -7.00 23.36
CA ALA A 178 17.50 -7.63 24.32
C ALA A 178 17.06 -7.21 25.74
N GLY A 179 16.41 -8.10 26.47
CA GLY A 179 15.96 -7.85 27.85
C GLY A 179 14.99 -8.93 28.36
N LYS A 180 15.27 -9.46 29.55
CA LYS A 180 14.68 -10.67 30.17
C LYS A 180 13.16 -10.84 29.97
N LYS A 181 12.75 -12.01 29.50
CA LYS A 181 11.36 -12.40 29.18
C LYS A 181 10.45 -12.37 30.41
N ALA A 182 9.49 -11.44 30.45
CA ALA A 182 8.32 -11.58 31.32
C ALA A 182 7.47 -12.78 30.85
N PRO A 183 6.95 -13.64 31.76
CA PRO A 183 6.04 -14.71 31.40
C PRO A 183 4.69 -14.09 31.00
N GLY A 184 4.21 -14.38 29.78
CA GLY A 184 2.95 -13.85 29.25
C GLY A 184 1.71 -14.19 30.10
N LYS A 185 0.58 -13.54 29.82
CA LYS A 185 -0.66 -13.67 30.61
C LYS A 185 -1.18 -15.11 30.59
N LYS A 186 -1.62 -15.64 31.75
CA LYS A 186 -2.22 -16.99 31.84
C LYS A 186 -3.54 -17.02 31.07
N VAL A 187 -3.74 -18.05 30.26
CA VAL A 187 -4.99 -18.30 29.53
C VAL A 187 -5.46 -19.74 29.79
N ALA A 188 -6.77 -19.97 29.64
CA ALA A 188 -7.35 -21.29 29.86
C ALA A 188 -6.89 -22.30 28.80
N CYS A 189 -6.61 -23.53 29.23
CA CYS A 189 -6.22 -24.63 28.37
C CYS A 189 -6.67 -25.96 28.99
N ASN A 190 -7.10 -26.91 28.15
CA ASN A 190 -7.40 -28.27 28.56
C ASN A 190 -6.70 -29.27 27.64
N LEU A 191 -6.43 -30.48 28.12
CA LEU A 191 -5.99 -31.57 27.25
C LEU A 191 -7.11 -31.96 26.27
N PRO A 192 -6.78 -32.36 25.03
CA PRO A 192 -7.79 -32.78 24.07
C PRO A 192 -8.47 -34.06 24.54
N GLY A 193 -9.80 -34.03 24.62
CA GLY A 193 -10.60 -35.19 25.02
C GLY A 193 -10.70 -36.21 23.89
N SER A 194 -10.57 -37.50 24.22
CA SER A 194 -10.95 -38.59 23.30
C SER A 194 -12.45 -38.83 23.36
N ARG A 195 -13.07 -39.15 22.22
CA ARG A 195 -14.50 -39.51 22.16
C ARG A 195 -14.79 -40.81 22.90
N TYR A 196 -13.82 -41.72 22.93
CA TYR A 196 -13.89 -43.00 23.61
C TYR A 196 -12.81 -43.09 24.69
N THR A 197 -13.07 -43.83 25.76
CA THR A 197 -12.06 -44.11 26.80
C THR A 197 -10.90 -44.94 26.23
N ASN A 198 -9.70 -44.81 26.83
CA ASN A 198 -8.52 -45.61 26.45
C ASN A 198 -8.82 -47.12 26.36
N ARG A 199 -9.68 -47.62 27.27
CA ARG A 199 -10.14 -49.01 27.28
C ARG A 199 -11.05 -49.35 26.09
N GLN A 200 -12.00 -48.49 25.73
CA GLN A 200 -12.83 -48.70 24.54
C GLN A 200 -12.00 -48.67 23.26
N MET A 201 -11.04 -47.75 23.16
CA MET A 201 -10.12 -47.66 22.03
C MET A 201 -9.25 -48.92 21.94
N ALA A 202 -8.70 -49.40 23.06
CA ALA A 202 -7.89 -50.62 23.08
C ALA A 202 -8.71 -51.88 22.73
N ARG A 203 -9.98 -51.98 23.12
CA ARG A 203 -10.90 -53.04 22.66
C ARG A 203 -11.16 -52.98 21.16
N SER A 204 -11.36 -51.78 20.63
CA SER A 204 -11.54 -51.59 19.18
C SER A 204 -10.28 -52.03 18.42
N LEU A 205 -9.12 -51.59 18.91
CA LEU A 205 -7.81 -51.92 18.35
C LEU A 205 -7.57 -53.43 18.33
N ARG A 206 -7.88 -54.14 19.42
CA ARG A 206 -7.77 -55.61 19.51
C ARG A 206 -8.64 -56.35 18.47
N ARG A 207 -9.80 -55.79 18.12
CA ARG A 207 -10.66 -56.39 17.09
C ARG A 207 -10.08 -56.20 15.69
N LEU A 208 -9.47 -55.04 15.44
CA LEU A 208 -8.99 -54.61 14.13
C LEU A 208 -7.56 -55.07 13.81
N TYR A 209 -6.71 -55.31 14.81
CA TYR A 209 -5.33 -55.75 14.63
C TYR A 209 -5.22 -57.28 14.71
N LYS A 210 -4.86 -57.94 13.60
CA LYS A 210 -4.80 -59.40 13.40
C LYS A 210 -3.39 -59.92 13.07
N CYS A 211 -2.36 -59.22 13.51
CA CYS A 211 -0.98 -59.60 13.25
C CYS A 211 -0.62 -60.98 13.86
N PRO A 212 0.09 -61.85 13.11
CA PRO A 212 0.61 -63.12 13.63
C PRO A 212 1.75 -62.94 14.66
N GLU A 213 2.46 -61.80 14.63
CA GLU A 213 3.51 -61.47 15.59
C GLU A 213 2.92 -61.17 16.97
N ARG A 214 3.28 -61.98 17.97
CA ARG A 214 2.66 -61.97 19.32
C ARG A 214 3.63 -61.66 20.47
N GLU A 215 4.86 -61.25 20.14
CA GLU A 215 5.85 -60.97 21.16
C GLU A 215 5.43 -59.80 22.06
N ALA A 216 5.63 -59.98 23.36
CA ALA A 216 5.21 -59.01 24.35
C ALA A 216 6.12 -57.77 24.31
N GLN A 217 5.56 -56.61 23.98
CA GLN A 217 6.32 -55.38 23.87
C GLN A 217 5.46 -54.12 24.01
N LEU A 218 6.11 -52.99 24.27
CA LEU A 218 5.48 -51.67 24.28
C LEU A 218 5.76 -50.96 22.96
N VAL A 219 4.72 -50.77 22.15
CA VAL A 219 4.80 -50.10 20.86
C VAL A 219 4.39 -48.64 21.00
N LYS A 220 5.27 -47.70 20.63
CA LYS A 220 4.96 -46.27 20.62
C LYS A 220 4.44 -45.85 19.26
N PHE A 221 3.51 -44.91 19.22
CA PHE A 221 2.96 -44.35 17.98
C PHE A 221 2.75 -42.85 18.10
N GLN A 222 2.72 -42.17 16.96
CA GLN A 222 2.44 -40.75 16.82
C GLN A 222 1.23 -40.51 15.91
N LEU A 223 0.40 -39.55 16.29
CA LEU A 223 -0.76 -39.09 15.53
C LEU A 223 -0.61 -37.62 15.20
N THR A 224 -1.06 -37.23 14.01
CA THR A 224 -1.37 -35.83 13.69
C THR A 224 -2.87 -35.66 13.65
N VAL A 225 -3.40 -34.71 14.42
CA VAL A 225 -4.83 -34.45 14.59
C VAL A 225 -5.11 -33.00 14.18
N ASP A 226 -6.16 -32.79 13.40
CA ASP A 226 -6.55 -31.44 12.98
C ASP A 226 -7.33 -30.67 14.07
N ALA A 227 -7.67 -29.41 13.79
CA ALA A 227 -8.42 -28.55 14.71
C ALA A 227 -9.84 -29.06 15.02
N ARG A 228 -10.41 -29.95 14.19
CA ARG A 228 -11.73 -30.56 14.38
C ARG A 228 -11.66 -31.87 15.17
N GLY A 229 -10.47 -32.37 15.48
CA GLY A 229 -10.27 -33.64 16.19
C GLY A 229 -10.13 -34.85 15.28
N THR A 230 -9.98 -34.65 13.97
CA THR A 230 -9.83 -35.74 13.00
C THR A 230 -8.38 -36.20 12.92
N VAL A 231 -8.14 -37.51 13.02
CA VAL A 231 -6.80 -38.10 12.87
C VAL A 231 -6.41 -38.11 11.39
N GLN A 232 -5.38 -37.34 11.05
CA GLN A 232 -4.90 -37.16 9.68
C GLN A 232 -3.81 -38.19 9.32
N LYS A 233 -2.86 -38.42 10.24
CA LYS A 233 -1.75 -39.35 10.02
C LYS A 233 -1.46 -40.15 11.29
N VAL A 234 -1.14 -41.42 11.10
CA VAL A 234 -0.63 -42.33 12.14
C VAL A 234 0.75 -42.77 11.71
N LYS A 235 1.68 -42.84 12.67
CA LYS A 235 3.02 -43.38 12.47
C LYS A 235 3.39 -44.25 13.67
N VAL A 236 3.63 -45.53 13.45
CA VAL A 236 4.22 -46.40 14.48
C VAL A 236 5.73 -46.13 14.53
N LEU A 237 6.27 -45.97 15.74
CA LEU A 237 7.69 -45.75 15.96
C LEU A 237 8.45 -47.09 15.96
N PRO A 238 9.78 -47.09 15.69
CA PRO A 238 10.58 -48.32 15.70
C PRO A 238 10.41 -49.12 16.99
N THR A 239 10.20 -50.43 16.84
CA THR A 239 9.94 -51.37 17.93
C THR A 239 11.12 -52.31 18.15
N ALA A 240 11.21 -52.89 19.35
CA ALA A 240 12.26 -53.85 19.70
C ALA A 240 12.05 -55.21 19.03
N HIS A 241 10.79 -55.61 18.79
CA HIS A 241 10.45 -56.87 18.13
C HIS A 241 9.52 -56.62 16.93
N PRO A 242 9.45 -57.54 15.95
CA PRO A 242 8.62 -57.39 14.75
C PRO A 242 7.14 -57.14 15.06
N VAL A 243 6.51 -56.26 14.27
CA VAL A 243 5.07 -55.96 14.31
C VAL A 243 4.55 -55.71 12.90
N CYS A 244 3.27 -55.96 12.65
CA CYS A 244 2.61 -55.62 11.39
C CYS A 244 2.31 -54.12 11.35
N VAL A 245 3.33 -53.32 11.05
CA VAL A 245 3.28 -51.85 11.13
C VAL A 245 2.08 -51.25 10.40
N ALA A 246 1.87 -51.62 9.12
CA ALA A 246 0.78 -51.05 8.32
C ALA A 246 -0.61 -51.39 8.87
N GLU A 247 -0.79 -52.63 9.35
CA GLU A 247 -2.05 -53.07 9.96
C GLU A 247 -2.29 -52.36 11.30
N LEU A 248 -1.23 -52.19 12.09
CA LEU A 248 -1.30 -51.49 13.37
C LEU A 248 -1.64 -50.00 13.18
N GLU A 249 -1.01 -49.32 12.22
CA GLU A 249 -1.29 -47.92 11.88
C GLU A 249 -2.75 -47.71 11.47
N GLU A 250 -3.30 -48.61 10.65
CA GLU A 250 -4.68 -48.54 10.20
C GLU A 250 -5.68 -48.87 11.31
N ALA A 251 -5.38 -49.87 12.14
CA ALA A 251 -6.18 -50.22 13.31
C ALA A 251 -6.22 -49.08 14.33
N ILE A 252 -5.11 -48.37 14.54
CA ILE A 252 -5.03 -47.17 15.38
C ILE A 252 -5.86 -46.03 14.77
N ARG A 253 -5.73 -45.77 13.47
CA ARG A 253 -6.48 -44.72 12.75
C ARG A 253 -7.99 -44.89 12.93
N LYS A 254 -8.49 -46.12 12.84
CA LYS A 254 -9.93 -46.45 13.00
C LYS A 254 -10.40 -46.46 14.45
N SER A 255 -9.50 -46.71 15.40
CA SER A 255 -9.88 -46.88 16.82
C SER A 255 -9.79 -45.59 17.64
N VAL A 256 -8.96 -44.63 17.22
CA VAL A 256 -8.74 -43.38 17.95
C VAL A 256 -9.58 -42.25 17.35
N THR A 257 -10.37 -41.59 18.18
CA THR A 257 -11.14 -40.41 17.77
C THR A 257 -11.10 -39.37 18.87
N PHE A 258 -10.80 -38.12 18.53
CA PHE A 258 -10.86 -36.99 19.45
C PHE A 258 -12.20 -36.27 19.33
N THR A 259 -12.68 -35.67 20.42
CA THR A 259 -13.90 -34.85 20.40
C THR A 259 -13.68 -33.53 19.69
N SER A 260 -12.44 -33.04 19.70
CA SER A 260 -12.05 -31.77 19.11
C SER A 260 -10.52 -31.65 19.00
N GLY A 261 -10.06 -30.55 18.41
CA GLY A 261 -8.65 -30.14 18.45
C GLY A 261 -8.17 -29.79 19.88
N PHE A 262 -6.95 -29.29 20.00
CA PHE A 262 -6.38 -28.89 21.29
C PHE A 262 -6.96 -27.52 21.74
N PRO A 263 -7.72 -27.44 22.84
CA PRO A 263 -8.41 -26.22 23.25
C PRO A 263 -7.50 -25.27 24.04
N ILE A 264 -7.32 -24.05 23.52
CA ILE A 264 -6.62 -22.96 24.21
C ILE A 264 -7.41 -21.68 23.99
N ASP A 265 -7.77 -20.99 25.07
CA ASP A 265 -8.40 -19.66 24.99
C ASP A 265 -9.62 -19.61 24.04
N ARG A 266 -10.50 -20.61 24.13
CA ARG A 266 -11.70 -20.83 23.29
C ARG A 266 -11.42 -21.09 21.80
N LYS A 267 -10.16 -21.21 21.37
CA LYS A 267 -9.75 -21.62 20.02
C LYS A 267 -9.28 -23.08 20.00
N MET A 268 -9.47 -23.74 18.86
CA MET A 268 -9.11 -25.15 18.66
C MET A 268 -7.93 -25.27 17.71
N PHE A 269 -6.87 -25.94 18.14
CA PHE A 269 -5.63 -26.07 17.38
C PHE A 269 -5.38 -27.52 16.92
N PRO A 270 -4.79 -27.72 15.73
CA PRO A 270 -4.23 -29.02 15.39
C PRO A 270 -3.11 -29.39 16.39
N PHE A 271 -2.89 -30.68 16.61
CA PHE A 271 -1.89 -31.17 17.56
C PHE A 271 -1.29 -32.50 17.13
N LEU A 272 -0.12 -32.81 17.69
CA LEU A 272 0.48 -34.14 17.65
C LEU A 272 0.21 -34.85 18.97
N ALA A 273 -0.17 -36.12 18.91
CA ALA A 273 -0.30 -36.98 20.08
C ALA A 273 0.67 -38.14 19.97
N THR A 274 1.37 -38.44 21.06
CA THR A 274 2.18 -39.66 21.19
C THR A 274 1.47 -40.58 22.18
N GLY A 275 1.31 -41.84 21.80
CA GLY A 275 0.76 -42.86 22.65
C GLY A 275 1.59 -44.13 22.65
N ALA A 276 1.21 -45.05 23.53
CA ALA A 276 1.83 -46.36 23.65
C ALA A 276 0.75 -47.45 23.73
N ILE A 277 1.05 -48.59 23.13
CA ILE A 277 0.22 -49.79 23.12
C ILE A 277 1.04 -50.95 23.67
N ARG A 278 0.49 -51.70 24.62
CA ARG A 278 1.06 -52.95 25.11
C ARG A 278 0.54 -54.10 24.27
N LEU A 279 1.45 -54.80 23.60
CA LEU A 279 1.17 -56.04 22.88
C LEU A 279 1.59 -57.26 23.72
N PRO A 280 0.90 -58.40 23.61
CA PRO A 280 -0.40 -58.56 22.97
C PRO A 280 -1.51 -57.82 23.75
N ILE A 281 -2.51 -57.29 23.05
CA ILE A 281 -3.63 -56.57 23.68
C ILE A 281 -4.51 -57.59 24.42
N GLY A 282 -4.60 -57.45 25.75
CA GLY A 282 -5.16 -58.47 26.63
C GLY A 282 -6.68 -58.65 26.47
N PRO A 283 -7.23 -59.86 26.74
CA PRO A 283 -8.66 -60.10 26.73
C PRO A 283 -9.43 -59.45 27.88
N LEU A 284 -8.81 -59.37 29.05
CA LEU A 284 -9.39 -58.87 30.29
C LEU A 284 -8.99 -57.41 30.56
N GLN A 285 -9.28 -56.50 29.65
CA GLN A 285 -9.11 -55.06 29.88
C GLN A 285 -10.03 -54.49 30.98
N LEU A 286 -10.82 -55.34 31.65
CA LEU A 286 -11.73 -54.99 32.73
C LEU A 286 -11.01 -54.77 34.08
N LEU A 287 -9.86 -55.42 34.30
CA LEU A 287 -9.09 -55.35 35.54
C LEU A 287 -7.67 -54.85 35.22
N GLY A 288 -7.26 -53.71 35.79
CA GLY A 288 -5.95 -53.08 35.56
C GLY A 288 -5.93 -51.92 34.55
N PRO A 289 -4.74 -51.32 34.31
CA PRO A 289 -4.55 -50.20 33.39
C PRO A 289 -4.81 -50.62 31.93
N ALA A 290 -5.34 -49.71 31.12
CA ALA A 290 -5.62 -49.99 29.71
C ALA A 290 -4.33 -50.30 28.94
N ASP A 291 -4.41 -51.24 27.99
CA ASP A 291 -3.28 -51.60 27.12
C ASP A 291 -2.94 -50.51 26.09
N MET A 292 -3.63 -49.38 26.11
CA MET A 292 -3.39 -48.22 25.26
C MET A 292 -3.52 -46.94 26.10
N GLY A 293 -2.66 -45.97 25.84
CA GLY A 293 -2.80 -44.63 26.40
C GLY A 293 -1.96 -43.59 25.67
N PHE A 294 -2.29 -42.32 25.89
CA PHE A 294 -1.51 -41.19 25.42
C PHE A 294 -0.51 -40.77 26.48
N THR A 295 0.73 -40.53 26.06
CA THR A 295 1.84 -40.17 26.94
C THR A 295 2.27 -38.73 26.75
N HIS A 296 2.02 -38.13 25.59
CA HIS A 296 2.46 -36.78 25.28
C HIS A 296 1.57 -36.12 24.23
N PHE A 297 1.34 -34.82 24.37
CA PHE A 297 0.72 -33.99 23.35
C PHE A 297 1.66 -32.83 23.00
N ALA A 298 1.72 -32.48 21.72
CA ALA A 298 2.54 -31.38 21.24
C ALA A 298 1.72 -30.51 20.28
N LEU A 299 1.97 -29.20 20.32
CA LEU A 299 1.35 -28.26 19.40
C LEU A 299 2.30 -27.98 18.23
N PRO A 300 1.78 -27.76 17.01
CA PRO A 300 2.59 -27.28 15.91
C PRO A 300 3.14 -25.88 16.21
N ASP A 301 4.29 -25.59 15.60
CA ASP A 301 5.04 -24.34 15.76
C ASP A 301 4.18 -23.08 15.69
N SER A 302 3.17 -23.04 14.80
CA SER A 302 2.29 -21.90 14.63
C SER A 302 1.47 -21.60 15.90
N ALA A 303 0.92 -22.62 16.56
CA ALA A 303 0.18 -22.49 17.81
C ALA A 303 1.13 -22.29 19.01
N ALA A 304 2.27 -23.00 19.04
CA ALA A 304 3.29 -22.87 20.08
C ALA A 304 3.97 -21.48 20.10
N ARG A 305 4.03 -20.79 18.94
CA ARG A 305 4.52 -19.41 18.82
C ARG A 305 3.53 -18.38 19.38
N LEU A 306 2.23 -18.69 19.39
CA LEU A 306 1.17 -17.81 19.89
C LEU A 306 0.90 -18.04 21.38
N TYR A 307 0.98 -19.29 21.82
CA TYR A 307 0.73 -19.72 23.20
C TYR A 307 1.90 -20.58 23.70
N ARG A 308 2.49 -20.22 24.84
CA ARG A 308 3.40 -21.12 25.57
C ARG A 308 2.58 -22.08 26.39
N VAL A 309 2.51 -23.31 25.94
CA VAL A 309 1.77 -24.39 26.61
C VAL A 309 2.74 -25.32 27.34
N PHE A 310 2.47 -25.56 28.62
CA PHE A 310 3.18 -26.52 29.45
C PHE A 310 2.22 -27.63 29.84
N LEU A 311 2.59 -28.87 29.52
CA LEU A 311 1.89 -30.04 30.03
C LEU A 311 2.47 -30.42 31.39
N LYS A 312 1.59 -30.68 32.35
CA LYS A 312 1.94 -30.98 33.72
C LYS A 312 1.29 -32.29 34.13
N HIS A 313 2.05 -33.11 34.85
CA HIS A 313 1.53 -34.36 35.40
C HIS A 313 0.63 -34.10 36.60
N LYS A 314 -0.30 -35.03 36.84
CA LYS A 314 -1.16 -35.04 38.03
C LYS A 314 -0.37 -34.77 39.31
N ASN A 315 -0.96 -34.02 40.23
CA ASN A 315 -0.37 -33.68 41.52
C ASN A 315 -1.45 -33.67 42.61
N LYS A 316 -1.12 -33.28 43.85
CA LYS A 316 -2.11 -33.26 44.95
C LYS A 316 -3.32 -32.34 44.69
N GLN A 317 -3.18 -31.34 43.81
CA GLN A 317 -4.24 -30.38 43.44
C GLN A 317 -5.00 -30.78 42.17
N HIS A 318 -4.35 -31.49 41.24
CA HIS A 318 -4.93 -31.95 39.97
C HIS A 318 -4.94 -33.48 39.91
N LYS A 319 -6.14 -34.08 39.97
CA LYS A 319 -6.33 -35.54 39.95
C LYS A 319 -5.92 -36.21 38.62
N GLU A 320 -5.82 -35.43 37.54
CA GLU A 320 -5.42 -35.85 36.19
C GLU A 320 -4.31 -34.92 35.63
N ASP A 321 -3.64 -35.36 34.55
CA ASP A 321 -2.67 -34.52 33.84
C ASP A 321 -3.37 -33.28 33.27
N TYR A 322 -2.70 -32.13 33.30
CA TYR A 322 -3.31 -30.84 32.99
C TYR A 322 -2.39 -29.95 32.16
N CYS A 323 -2.97 -28.87 31.62
CA CYS A 323 -2.29 -27.92 30.76
C CYS A 323 -2.22 -26.53 31.42
N GLU A 324 -1.06 -25.88 31.37
CA GLU A 324 -0.91 -24.46 31.65
C GLU A 324 -0.52 -23.71 30.38
N ALA A 325 -1.36 -22.78 29.94
CA ALA A 325 -1.08 -21.95 28.78
C ALA A 325 -0.85 -20.49 29.16
N ARG A 326 0.11 -19.86 28.50
CA ARG A 326 0.33 -18.41 28.55
C ARG A 326 0.30 -17.84 27.14
N ILE A 327 -0.57 -16.86 26.92
CA ILE A 327 -0.59 -16.14 25.65
C ILE A 327 0.69 -15.32 25.54
N THR A 328 1.34 -15.38 24.39
CA THR A 328 2.52 -14.56 24.12
C THR A 328 2.08 -13.15 23.73
N LYS A 329 2.97 -12.17 23.88
CA LYS A 329 2.74 -10.80 23.39
C LYS A 329 2.37 -10.76 21.89
N LYS A 330 2.79 -11.77 21.10
CA LYS A 330 2.40 -11.95 19.69
C LYS A 330 0.95 -12.44 19.53
N GLY A 331 0.51 -13.36 20.39
CA GLY A 331 -0.89 -13.84 20.43
C GLY A 331 -1.87 -12.78 20.90
N GLU A 332 -1.50 -11.96 21.89
CA GLU A 332 -2.32 -10.83 22.36
C GLU A 332 -2.59 -9.80 21.26
N LEU A 333 -1.60 -9.58 20.37
CA LEU A 333 -1.73 -8.62 19.27
C LEU A 333 -2.63 -9.09 18.15
N LEU A 334 -2.59 -10.39 17.83
CA LEU A 334 -3.48 -10.97 16.82
C LEU A 334 -4.93 -11.04 17.35
N ALA A 335 -5.12 -11.35 18.63
CA ALA A 335 -6.44 -11.33 19.25
C ALA A 335 -7.05 -9.91 19.33
N ALA A 336 -6.22 -8.86 19.45
CA ALA A 336 -6.65 -7.47 19.40
C ALA A 336 -6.87 -6.93 17.97
N ALA A 337 -6.28 -7.58 16.95
CA ALA A 337 -6.46 -7.22 15.55
C ALA A 337 -7.76 -7.79 14.95
N ASP A 338 -8.35 -8.82 15.56
CA ASP A 338 -9.65 -9.41 15.16
C ASP A 338 -10.87 -8.48 15.44
N THR A 339 -10.65 -7.29 16.04
CA THR A 339 -11.72 -6.31 16.30
C THR A 339 -11.50 -5.01 15.52
N ALA A 340 -12.21 -4.91 14.40
CA ALA A 340 -12.74 -3.69 13.77
C ALA A 340 -11.75 -2.59 13.28
N ALA A 341 -11.32 -2.71 12.02
CA ALA A 341 -11.29 -1.63 11.03
C ALA A 341 -11.15 -2.25 9.63
N PRO A 342 -11.82 -1.75 8.57
CA PRO A 342 -11.49 -2.16 7.21
C PRO A 342 -10.05 -1.77 6.91
N GLU A 343 -9.22 -2.75 6.58
CA GLU A 343 -7.82 -2.56 6.22
C GLU A 343 -7.77 -1.83 4.87
N LEU A 344 -7.19 -0.63 4.82
CA LEU A 344 -6.91 0.06 3.57
C LEU A 344 -5.95 -0.84 2.77
N ALA A 345 -6.41 -1.35 1.62
CA ALA A 345 -5.55 -2.12 0.73
C ALA A 345 -4.35 -1.25 0.34
N LEU A 346 -3.15 -1.73 0.66
CA LEU A 346 -1.92 -1.01 0.32
C LEU A 346 -1.69 -1.11 -1.20
N PRO A 347 -1.11 -0.06 -1.81
CA PRO A 347 -0.74 -0.12 -3.21
C PRO A 347 0.30 -1.21 -3.50
N PRO A 348 0.35 -1.78 -4.72
CA PRO A 348 1.34 -2.80 -5.11
C PRO A 348 2.80 -2.45 -4.79
N ASP A 349 3.15 -1.17 -4.89
CA ASP A 349 4.49 -0.63 -4.65
C ASP A 349 4.64 0.02 -3.26
N ALA A 350 3.76 -0.29 -2.30
CA ALA A 350 3.81 0.28 -0.94
C ALA A 350 5.16 0.09 -0.22
N GLY A 351 6.04 -0.79 -0.71
CA GLY A 351 7.39 -1.03 -0.19
C GLY A 351 8.52 -0.35 -0.98
N VAL A 352 8.21 0.62 -1.87
CA VAL A 352 9.20 1.23 -2.77
C VAL A 352 10.32 1.94 -2.02
N VAL A 353 9.99 2.75 -1.00
CA VAL A 353 10.97 3.55 -0.26
C VAL A 353 11.99 2.65 0.41
N SER A 354 11.52 1.65 1.16
CA SER A 354 12.39 0.72 1.88
C SER A 354 13.24 -0.11 0.94
N ARG A 355 12.69 -0.56 -0.21
CA ARG A 355 13.45 -1.31 -1.21
C ARG A 355 14.54 -0.47 -1.85
N VAL A 356 14.24 0.76 -2.30
CA VAL A 356 15.25 1.63 -2.90
C VAL A 356 16.36 1.94 -1.89
N LEU A 357 16.01 2.34 -0.67
CA LEU A 357 17.00 2.61 0.38
C LEU A 357 17.83 1.38 0.77
N GLN A 358 17.28 0.17 0.66
CA GLN A 358 18.04 -1.08 0.84
C GLN A 358 18.96 -1.41 -0.34
N ARG A 359 18.58 -1.04 -1.57
CA ARG A 359 19.46 -1.17 -2.74
C ARG A 359 20.66 -0.23 -2.65
N HIS A 360 20.52 0.89 -1.95
CA HIS A 360 21.52 1.96 -1.84
C HIS A 360 21.96 2.27 -0.40
N PRO A 361 22.67 1.35 0.27
CA PRO A 361 23.17 1.57 1.63
C PRO A 361 24.17 2.75 1.72
N GLU A 362 24.79 3.15 0.61
CA GLU A 362 25.74 4.26 0.50
C GLU A 362 25.09 5.64 0.70
N TRP A 363 23.77 5.78 0.54
CA TRP A 363 23.06 7.05 0.73
C TRP A 363 22.79 7.39 2.21
N SER A 364 23.57 6.80 3.13
CA SER A 364 23.31 6.90 4.56
C SER A 364 23.44 8.34 5.10
N LYS A 365 24.23 9.20 4.46
CA LYS A 365 24.53 10.57 4.92
C LYS A 365 23.74 11.67 4.21
N GLU A 366 22.89 11.30 3.25
CA GLU A 366 22.14 12.26 2.43
C GLU A 366 20.98 12.88 3.20
N VAL A 367 20.56 14.08 2.78
CA VAL A 367 19.37 14.73 3.36
C VAL A 367 18.13 14.16 2.69
N VAL A 368 17.21 13.63 3.51
CA VAL A 368 15.97 13.02 3.00
C VAL A 368 14.84 14.04 3.04
N VAL A 369 14.33 14.39 1.86
CA VAL A 369 13.16 15.24 1.63
C VAL A 369 11.98 14.33 1.32
N THR A 370 10.88 14.50 2.04
CA THR A 370 9.73 13.59 1.93
C THR A 370 8.44 14.38 1.85
N ASP A 371 7.70 14.12 0.78
CA ASP A 371 6.30 14.48 0.67
C ASP A 371 5.47 13.69 1.70
N VAL A 372 4.77 14.40 2.58
CA VAL A 372 3.91 13.80 3.62
C VAL A 372 2.43 14.18 3.46
N THR A 373 2.03 14.48 2.23
CA THR A 373 0.64 14.71 1.84
C THR A 373 -0.17 13.42 1.91
N GLY A 374 -1.50 13.52 1.81
CA GLY A 374 -2.39 12.38 2.02
C GLY A 374 -2.17 11.21 1.06
N SER A 375 -1.80 11.47 -0.21
CA SER A 375 -1.51 10.38 -1.17
C SER A 375 -0.25 9.61 -0.81
N MET A 376 0.68 10.25 -0.10
CA MET A 376 1.95 9.67 0.31
C MET A 376 1.88 8.80 1.57
N PHE A 377 0.68 8.62 2.13
CA PHE A 377 0.47 7.82 3.34
C PHE A 377 1.09 6.40 3.32
N PRO A 378 0.92 5.57 2.27
CA PRO A 378 1.52 4.24 2.24
C PRO A 378 3.05 4.27 2.28
N TYR A 379 3.66 5.28 1.68
CA TYR A 379 5.10 5.40 1.49
C TYR A 379 5.79 6.06 2.69
N THR A 380 5.11 7.01 3.36
CA THR A 380 5.56 7.52 4.66
C THR A 380 5.54 6.44 5.74
N TYR A 381 4.58 5.53 5.71
CA TYR A 381 4.59 4.32 6.54
C TYR A 381 5.79 3.42 6.24
N ASP A 382 6.09 3.19 4.97
CA ASP A 382 7.24 2.38 4.53
C ASP A 382 8.58 3.00 4.97
N LEU A 383 8.73 4.31 4.85
CA LEU A 383 9.90 5.05 5.37
C LEU A 383 10.07 4.83 6.87
N LEU A 384 9.01 5.02 7.68
CA LEU A 384 9.08 4.82 9.13
C LEU A 384 9.35 3.36 9.49
N ALA A 385 8.76 2.40 8.77
CA ALA A 385 9.03 0.99 8.97
C ALA A 385 10.50 0.64 8.68
N TRP A 386 11.06 1.19 7.61
CA TRP A 386 12.48 1.05 7.28
C TRP A 386 13.38 1.69 8.33
N LEU A 387 13.11 2.92 8.76
CA LEU A 387 13.87 3.62 9.81
C LEU A 387 13.84 2.88 11.14
N GLN A 388 12.72 2.26 11.47
CA GLN A 388 12.57 1.51 12.71
C GLN A 388 13.42 0.23 12.74
N LEU A 389 13.57 -0.40 11.56
CA LEU A 389 14.36 -1.62 11.37
C LEU A 389 15.84 -1.32 11.14
N SER A 390 16.14 -0.16 10.56
CA SER A 390 17.49 0.34 10.38
C SER A 390 18.05 0.79 11.72
N ALA A 391 19.27 0.38 12.05
CA ALA A 391 20.01 1.02 13.12
C ALA A 391 20.53 2.35 12.55
N LEU A 392 19.91 3.47 12.92
CA LEU A 392 20.49 4.78 12.66
C LEU A 392 21.75 4.87 13.52
N GLU A 393 22.91 4.69 12.90
CA GLU A 393 24.21 4.81 13.58
C GLU A 393 24.66 6.27 13.66
N ASP A 394 24.27 7.09 12.68
CA ASP A 394 24.61 8.50 12.54
C ASP A 394 23.37 9.41 12.54
N GLU A 395 23.55 10.66 12.95
CA GLU A 395 22.53 11.70 12.79
C GLU A 395 22.19 11.92 11.31
N LYS A 396 20.89 11.92 10.99
CA LYS A 396 20.40 12.22 9.64
C LYS A 396 19.50 13.45 9.65
N THR A 397 19.50 14.19 8.56
CA THR A 397 18.61 15.32 8.34
C THR A 397 17.40 14.88 7.51
N PHE A 398 16.21 15.14 8.02
CA PHE A 398 14.93 14.96 7.32
C PHE A 398 14.25 16.31 7.12
N VAL A 399 13.67 16.51 5.95
CA VAL A 399 12.76 17.62 5.63
C VAL A 399 11.43 17.02 5.16
N PHE A 400 10.36 17.32 5.88
CA PHE A 400 8.99 16.93 5.55
C PHE A 400 8.22 18.14 5.05
N PHE A 401 7.37 17.96 4.04
CA PHE A 401 6.50 19.02 3.54
C PHE A 401 5.05 18.54 3.32
N ASN A 402 4.10 19.46 3.49
CA ASN A 402 2.67 19.22 3.36
C ASN A 402 1.94 20.29 2.54
N ASP A 403 2.67 21.01 1.67
CA ASP A 403 2.15 22.07 0.80
C ASP A 403 1.38 23.19 1.51
N GLY A 404 1.99 23.71 2.57
CA GLY A 404 1.58 24.98 3.15
C GLY A 404 0.55 24.87 4.27
N ASN A 405 0.50 23.76 5.02
CA ASN A 405 -0.33 23.63 6.22
C ASN A 405 -1.84 23.88 5.98
N ASP A 406 -2.41 23.24 4.95
CA ASP A 406 -3.81 23.41 4.51
C ASP A 406 -4.16 24.86 4.09
N GLN A 407 -3.16 25.66 3.70
CA GLN A 407 -3.40 26.97 3.13
C GLN A 407 -4.24 26.87 1.84
N PRO A 408 -5.24 27.74 1.61
CA PRO A 408 -5.99 27.73 0.36
C PRO A 408 -5.10 27.96 -0.87
N ASP A 409 -5.35 27.25 -1.97
CA ASP A 409 -4.54 27.30 -3.19
C ASP A 409 -4.28 28.71 -3.75
N LYS A 410 -5.27 29.59 -3.66
CA LYS A 410 -5.15 30.99 -4.13
C LYS A 410 -4.08 31.77 -3.37
N GLU A 411 -3.72 31.33 -2.18
CA GLU A 411 -2.71 31.94 -1.34
C GLU A 411 -1.36 31.23 -1.43
N LYS A 412 -1.30 30.02 -1.99
CA LYS A 412 -0.06 29.25 -2.25
C LYS A 412 0.77 29.95 -3.32
N ARG A 413 1.64 30.87 -2.87
CA ARG A 413 2.53 31.62 -3.75
C ARG A 413 3.81 30.83 -3.96
N LEU A 414 4.22 30.69 -5.21
CA LEU A 414 5.45 29.99 -5.58
C LEU A 414 6.68 30.48 -4.81
N GLY A 415 7.37 29.54 -4.15
CA GLY A 415 8.53 29.77 -3.30
C GLY A 415 8.23 30.40 -1.94
N LYS A 416 6.94 30.49 -1.56
CA LYS A 416 6.45 31.01 -0.28
C LYS A 416 5.25 30.22 0.22
N THR A 417 5.09 28.96 -0.21
CA THR A 417 3.97 28.11 0.22
C THR A 417 4.18 27.65 1.66
N GLY A 418 5.42 27.38 2.08
CA GLY A 418 5.73 26.94 3.44
C GLY A 418 5.32 25.50 3.70
N GLY A 419 4.88 25.19 4.92
CA GLY A 419 4.59 23.80 5.32
C GLY A 419 5.83 22.92 5.41
N LEU A 420 7.01 23.51 5.62
CA LEU A 420 8.30 22.82 5.69
C LEU A 420 8.70 22.56 7.14
N TYR A 421 9.03 21.32 7.43
CA TYR A 421 9.38 20.83 8.77
C TYR A 421 10.68 20.07 8.70
N HIS A 422 11.66 20.40 9.55
CA HIS A 422 12.93 19.67 9.56
C HIS A 422 13.23 19.05 10.93
N VAL A 423 14.05 18.00 10.91
CA VAL A 423 14.67 17.42 12.09
C VAL A 423 16.02 16.84 11.69
N LYS A 424 17.05 17.10 12.52
CA LYS A 424 18.36 16.46 12.42
C LYS A 424 18.60 15.63 13.66
N THR A 425 18.66 14.30 13.52
CA THR A 425 18.72 13.37 14.66
C THR A 425 19.05 11.95 14.21
N ASP A 426 19.54 11.13 15.13
CA ASP A 426 19.65 9.66 15.04
C ASP A 426 18.44 8.94 15.67
N SER A 427 17.53 9.69 16.31
CA SER A 427 16.40 9.14 17.06
C SER A 427 15.19 8.92 16.16
N TYR A 428 14.82 7.64 15.98
CA TYR A 428 13.58 7.24 15.34
C TYR A 428 12.34 7.96 15.90
N GLU A 429 12.26 8.15 17.22
CA GLU A 429 11.11 8.81 17.85
C GLU A 429 11.02 10.29 17.47
N ALA A 430 12.15 10.99 17.38
CA ALA A 430 12.17 12.39 16.97
C ALA A 430 11.75 12.54 15.50
N ILE A 431 12.22 11.63 14.61
CA ILE A 431 11.82 11.60 13.20
C ILE A 431 10.32 11.34 13.07
N LYS A 432 9.82 10.28 13.73
CA LYS A 432 8.39 9.93 13.74
C LYS A 432 7.52 11.08 14.24
N ASN A 433 7.91 11.72 15.34
CA ASN A 433 7.13 12.82 15.91
C ASN A 433 7.10 14.04 14.98
N LYS A 434 8.21 14.38 14.34
CA LYS A 434 8.27 15.48 13.38
C LYS A 434 7.40 15.20 12.15
N LEU A 435 7.47 13.97 11.60
CA LEU A 435 6.60 13.56 10.49
C LEU A 435 5.11 13.66 10.88
N ILE A 436 4.74 13.14 12.05
CA ILE A 436 3.34 13.23 12.54
C ILE A 436 2.91 14.67 12.77
N GLU A 437 3.81 15.54 13.26
CA GLU A 437 3.55 16.98 13.42
C GLU A 437 3.23 17.62 12.06
N THR A 438 4.02 17.33 11.03
CA THR A 438 3.79 17.83 9.67
C THR A 438 2.44 17.36 9.10
N MET A 439 2.14 16.06 9.20
CA MET A 439 0.84 15.52 8.75
C MET A 439 -0.37 16.10 9.50
N LYS A 440 -0.18 16.53 10.76
CA LYS A 440 -1.25 17.18 11.55
C LYS A 440 -1.45 18.64 11.18
N ALA A 441 -0.43 19.30 10.65
CA ALA A 441 -0.49 20.69 10.26
C ALA A 441 -1.20 20.89 8.91
N GLY A 442 -1.24 19.86 8.07
CA GLY A 442 -2.00 19.85 6.83
C GLY A 442 -1.83 18.56 6.03
N GLY A 443 -2.78 18.30 5.13
CA GLY A 443 -2.79 17.14 4.24
C GLY A 443 -2.29 17.41 2.81
N GLY A 444 -1.99 18.68 2.47
CA GLY A 444 -1.69 19.15 1.11
C GLY A 444 -2.90 19.79 0.43
N GLY A 445 -4.10 19.30 0.73
CA GLY A 445 -5.35 19.78 0.14
C GLY A 445 -5.47 19.37 -1.32
N ASP A 446 -5.21 20.32 -2.23
CA ASP A 446 -5.32 20.16 -3.67
C ASP A 446 -3.91 20.08 -4.29
N ALA A 447 -3.69 19.07 -5.13
CA ALA A 447 -2.52 18.99 -6.00
C ALA A 447 -2.51 20.16 -7.00
N PRO A 448 -1.34 20.62 -7.48
CA PRO A 448 0.03 20.12 -7.25
C PRO A 448 0.74 20.68 -6.00
N GLU A 449 1.79 20.01 -5.52
CA GLU A 449 2.50 20.28 -4.24
C GLU A 449 3.72 21.25 -4.40
N ASN A 450 4.50 21.47 -3.31
CA ASN A 450 5.66 22.37 -3.22
C ASN A 450 7.04 21.70 -3.00
N ASP A 451 7.30 20.61 -3.71
CA ASP A 451 8.53 19.82 -3.58
C ASP A 451 9.82 20.64 -3.81
N ALA A 452 9.82 21.58 -4.76
CA ALA A 452 11.04 22.33 -5.09
C ALA A 452 11.44 23.30 -3.98
N GLU A 453 10.46 23.94 -3.33
CA GLU A 453 10.70 24.76 -2.14
C GLU A 453 11.35 23.92 -1.02
N ALA A 454 10.84 22.70 -0.80
CA ALA A 454 11.39 21.77 0.18
C ALA A 454 12.82 21.32 -0.16
N LEU A 455 13.11 21.04 -1.44
CA LEU A 455 14.46 20.70 -1.92
C LEU A 455 15.46 21.85 -1.72
N LEU A 456 15.08 23.08 -2.09
CA LEU A 456 15.95 24.25 -1.92
C LEU A 456 16.19 24.56 -0.44
N TYR A 457 15.19 24.36 0.41
CA TYR A 457 15.35 24.45 1.86
C TYR A 457 16.28 23.37 2.40
N ALA A 458 16.13 22.12 1.97
CA ALA A 458 16.99 21.00 2.35
C ALA A 458 18.46 21.21 1.90
N GLN A 459 18.66 21.78 0.72
CA GLN A 459 19.98 22.16 0.21
C GLN A 459 20.71 23.12 1.17
N GLN A 460 20.01 24.09 1.75
CA GLN A 460 20.59 25.03 2.71
C GLN A 460 20.97 24.37 4.05
N LEU A 461 20.33 23.25 4.40
CA LEU A 461 20.61 22.49 5.61
C LEU A 461 21.73 21.45 5.42
N ALA A 462 22.12 21.16 4.18
CA ALA A 462 23.17 20.21 3.87
C ALA A 462 24.55 20.71 4.32
N ALA A 463 25.46 19.80 4.63
CA ALA A 463 26.82 20.15 5.05
C ALA A 463 27.61 20.89 3.95
N ALA A 464 27.32 20.60 2.68
CA ALA A 464 27.88 21.27 1.51
C ALA A 464 26.74 21.75 0.59
N PRO A 465 26.18 22.96 0.82
CA PRO A 465 25.03 23.45 0.06
C PRO A 465 25.25 23.52 -1.45
N ASP A 466 26.48 23.79 -1.91
CA ASP A 466 26.80 23.92 -3.34
C ASP A 466 26.94 22.58 -4.08
N SER A 467 26.91 21.46 -3.36
CA SER A 467 26.99 20.10 -3.92
C SER A 467 26.13 19.13 -3.09
N ALA A 468 24.97 19.62 -2.63
CA ALA A 468 24.13 18.87 -1.71
C ALA A 468 23.58 17.61 -2.39
N GLU A 469 23.81 16.46 -1.76
CA GLU A 469 23.24 15.17 -2.16
C GLU A 469 21.91 14.97 -1.40
N LEU A 470 20.80 14.99 -2.13
CA LEU A 470 19.45 14.98 -1.59
C LEU A 470 18.67 13.77 -2.12
N ILE A 471 17.84 13.17 -1.26
CA ILE A 471 16.84 12.17 -1.66
C ILE A 471 15.47 12.83 -1.59
N LEU A 472 14.72 12.83 -2.69
CA LEU A 472 13.31 13.23 -2.70
C LEU A 472 12.42 11.99 -2.76
N ILE A 473 11.45 11.87 -1.86
CA ILE A 473 10.38 10.87 -1.93
C ILE A 473 9.11 11.59 -2.38
N ALA A 474 8.61 11.29 -3.58
CA ALA A 474 7.50 12.02 -4.22
C ALA A 474 6.49 11.09 -4.92
N ASP A 475 5.29 11.61 -5.15
CA ASP A 475 4.19 10.94 -5.86
C ASP A 475 4.34 11.06 -7.39
N ASN A 476 4.33 9.94 -8.10
CA ASN A 476 4.41 9.90 -9.55
C ASN A 476 3.26 10.66 -10.25
N TYR A 477 2.07 10.72 -9.64
CA TYR A 477 0.89 11.37 -10.24
C TYR A 477 0.77 12.86 -9.92
N THR A 478 1.55 13.37 -8.98
CA THR A 478 1.47 14.78 -8.55
C THR A 478 2.79 15.50 -8.83
N PHE A 479 2.96 15.98 -10.06
CA PHE A 479 4.16 16.73 -10.42
C PHE A 479 4.18 18.11 -9.73
N PRO A 480 5.30 18.54 -9.11
CA PRO A 480 5.37 19.77 -8.33
C PRO A 480 5.03 21.02 -9.13
N ARG A 481 4.19 21.88 -8.54
CA ARG A 481 3.81 23.20 -9.11
C ARG A 481 5.01 24.11 -9.29
N ASP A 482 5.97 23.95 -8.39
CA ASP A 482 7.07 24.85 -8.18
C ASP A 482 8.39 24.30 -8.74
N ALA A 483 8.35 23.21 -9.52
CA ALA A 483 9.52 22.61 -10.17
C ALA A 483 10.42 23.63 -10.89
N ARG A 484 9.83 24.70 -11.43
CA ARG A 484 10.56 25.81 -12.09
C ARG A 484 11.52 26.57 -11.18
N LEU A 485 11.35 26.50 -9.85
CA LEU A 485 12.28 27.08 -8.87
C LEU A 485 13.66 26.39 -8.91
N LEU A 486 13.72 25.14 -9.38
CA LEU A 486 14.97 24.39 -9.49
C LEU A 486 15.87 24.84 -10.65
N LYS A 487 15.48 25.86 -11.44
CA LYS A 487 16.19 26.30 -12.65
C LYS A 487 17.72 26.44 -12.47
N ASN A 488 18.18 26.91 -11.32
CA ASN A 488 19.59 27.14 -11.00
C ASN A 488 20.08 26.31 -9.81
N THR A 489 19.42 25.20 -9.48
CA THR A 489 19.87 24.35 -8.37
C THR A 489 21.22 23.70 -8.71
N THR A 490 22.07 23.62 -7.70
CA THR A 490 23.34 22.90 -7.72
C THR A 490 23.25 21.58 -6.94
N ALA A 491 22.11 21.29 -6.32
CA ALA A 491 21.89 20.04 -5.62
C ALA A 491 21.84 18.86 -6.61
N HIS A 492 22.39 17.73 -6.19
CA HIS A 492 22.20 16.45 -6.84
C HIS A 492 21.03 15.74 -6.17
N VAL A 493 19.95 15.53 -6.90
CA VAL A 493 18.71 14.96 -6.36
C VAL A 493 18.52 13.53 -6.88
N ARG A 494 18.23 12.62 -5.96
CA ARG A 494 17.78 11.25 -6.23
C ARG A 494 16.30 11.16 -5.91
N ILE A 495 15.45 10.95 -6.91
CA ILE A 495 14.00 10.98 -6.72
C ILE A 495 13.46 9.55 -6.62
N ILE A 496 13.03 9.13 -5.42
CA ILE A 496 12.25 7.92 -5.20
C ILE A 496 10.80 8.22 -5.60
N LEU A 497 10.39 7.69 -6.75
CA LEU A 497 9.04 7.86 -7.28
C LEU A 497 8.11 6.76 -6.75
N CYS A 498 7.10 7.20 -6.02
CA CYS A 498 6.08 6.36 -5.43
C CYS A 498 4.80 6.39 -6.27
N GLY A 499 4.02 5.31 -6.25
CA GLY A 499 2.76 5.21 -6.99
C GLY A 499 2.93 4.97 -8.48
N VAL A 500 4.08 4.51 -8.95
CA VAL A 500 4.24 4.11 -10.36
C VAL A 500 3.38 2.87 -10.61
N ARG A 501 2.26 3.03 -11.33
CA ARG A 501 1.37 1.91 -11.71
C ARG A 501 1.68 1.41 -13.10
N ASP A 502 1.50 2.29 -14.08
CA ASP A 502 1.44 1.90 -15.47
C ASP A 502 2.53 2.54 -16.32
N TYR A 503 3.00 3.72 -15.93
CA TYR A 503 4.21 4.34 -16.44
C TYR A 503 4.72 5.44 -15.48
N ILE A 504 6.02 5.74 -15.58
CA ILE A 504 6.65 6.91 -14.93
C ILE A 504 6.18 8.18 -15.63
N ASN A 505 5.70 9.15 -14.87
CA ASN A 505 5.27 10.45 -15.37
C ASN A 505 6.42 11.14 -16.14
N PRO A 506 6.23 11.44 -17.44
CA PRO A 506 7.28 12.02 -18.28
C PRO A 506 7.84 13.35 -17.79
N LYS A 507 7.10 14.10 -16.96
CA LYS A 507 7.58 15.35 -16.37
C LYS A 507 8.71 15.13 -15.37
N TYR A 508 8.71 14.02 -14.61
CA TYR A 508 9.84 13.65 -13.76
C TYR A 508 11.06 13.21 -14.58
N LEU A 509 10.86 12.48 -15.69
CA LEU A 509 11.94 12.15 -16.62
C LEU A 509 12.57 13.43 -17.20
N ALA A 510 11.74 14.40 -17.58
CA ALA A 510 12.20 15.70 -18.09
C ALA A 510 12.97 16.49 -17.03
N LEU A 511 12.46 16.54 -15.80
CA LEU A 511 13.13 17.18 -14.67
C LEU A 511 14.50 16.55 -14.42
N ALA A 512 14.56 15.22 -14.41
CA ALA A 512 15.80 14.48 -14.18
C ALA A 512 16.82 14.67 -15.32
N ARG A 513 16.38 14.62 -16.58
CA ARG A 513 17.23 14.94 -17.73
C ARG A 513 17.82 16.34 -17.66
N LYS A 514 16.99 17.33 -17.31
CA LYS A 514 17.38 18.76 -17.30
C LYS A 514 18.44 19.07 -16.24
N HIS A 515 18.32 18.47 -15.05
CA HIS A 515 19.20 18.77 -13.92
C HIS A 515 20.24 17.68 -13.63
N GLY A 516 20.25 16.59 -14.41
CA GLY A 516 21.13 15.45 -14.16
C GLY A 516 20.73 14.63 -12.93
N PHE A 517 19.47 14.70 -12.49
CA PHE A 517 18.96 13.88 -11.39
C PHE A 517 18.78 12.42 -11.82
N SER A 518 18.60 11.55 -10.83
CA SER A 518 18.21 10.16 -11.04
C SER A 518 16.78 9.91 -10.52
N LEU A 519 16.09 8.94 -11.12
CA LEU A 519 14.79 8.47 -10.65
C LEU A 519 14.93 7.02 -10.19
N HIS A 520 14.23 6.66 -9.13
CA HIS A 520 14.29 5.35 -8.51
C HIS A 520 12.89 4.86 -8.23
N THR A 521 12.62 3.63 -8.65
CA THR A 521 11.31 2.98 -8.54
C THR A 521 11.46 1.63 -7.86
N ILE A 522 10.35 0.93 -7.60
CA ILE A 522 10.41 -0.39 -6.99
C ILE A 522 11.09 -1.41 -7.92
N GLU A 523 10.99 -1.22 -9.24
CA GLU A 523 11.57 -2.09 -10.27
C GLU A 523 13.06 -1.82 -10.49
N GLY A 524 13.51 -0.56 -10.44
CA GLY A 524 14.90 -0.24 -10.73
C GLY A 524 15.25 1.25 -10.71
N ASP A 525 16.50 1.52 -11.04
CA ASP A 525 17.13 2.84 -11.01
C ASP A 525 17.30 3.38 -12.44
N ILE A 526 16.91 4.63 -12.64
CA ILE A 526 16.96 5.35 -13.91
C ILE A 526 17.92 6.51 -13.76
N GLU A 527 19.09 6.36 -14.39
CA GLU A 527 20.19 7.31 -14.29
C GLU A 527 20.57 7.85 -15.67
N ASN A 528 21.45 8.85 -15.71
CA ASN A 528 22.10 9.32 -16.93
C ASN A 528 21.14 9.84 -18.02
N LEU A 529 19.92 10.23 -17.66
CA LEU A 529 18.93 10.78 -18.61
C LEU A 529 19.43 12.06 -19.31
N SER A 530 20.34 12.80 -18.68
CA SER A 530 21.00 13.99 -19.24
C SER A 530 21.81 13.72 -20.51
N LYS A 531 22.20 12.47 -20.77
CA LYS A 531 22.98 12.07 -21.96
C LYS A 531 22.11 11.85 -23.19
N LEU A 532 20.79 11.77 -23.03
CA LEU A 532 19.87 11.45 -24.13
C LEU A 532 19.63 12.67 -25.03
N LEU A 533 19.71 12.45 -26.34
CA LEU A 533 19.45 13.48 -27.35
C LEU A 533 17.97 13.51 -27.75
N GLU A 534 17.54 14.65 -28.28
CA GLU A 534 16.18 14.80 -28.80
C GLU A 534 15.90 13.79 -29.93
N GLY A 535 14.71 13.18 -29.91
CA GLY A 535 14.28 12.17 -30.87
C GLY A 535 14.65 10.73 -30.49
N GLU A 536 15.59 10.52 -29.56
CA GLU A 536 15.92 9.19 -29.05
C GLU A 536 14.72 8.54 -28.37
N THR A 537 14.61 7.20 -28.48
CA THR A 537 13.59 6.42 -27.79
C THR A 537 14.25 5.47 -26.81
N ILE A 538 13.80 5.50 -25.56
CA ILE A 538 14.30 4.65 -24.48
C ILE A 538 13.20 3.74 -23.95
N THR A 539 13.58 2.57 -23.46
CA THR A 539 12.67 1.65 -22.77
C THR A 539 12.97 1.68 -21.27
N ILE A 540 11.98 2.04 -20.46
CA ILE A 540 12.03 2.02 -19.01
C ILE A 540 10.88 1.12 -18.52
N GLN A 541 11.22 0.03 -17.83
CA GLN A 541 10.22 -0.90 -17.26
C GLN A 541 9.18 -1.40 -18.28
N GLY A 542 9.65 -1.73 -19.49
CA GLY A 542 8.81 -2.17 -20.60
C GLY A 542 8.09 -1.03 -21.35
N GLN A 543 7.99 0.15 -20.76
CA GLN A 543 7.36 1.31 -21.40
C GLN A 543 8.38 2.05 -22.29
N GLN A 544 7.97 2.49 -23.48
CA GLN A 544 8.85 3.28 -24.35
C GLN A 544 8.52 4.76 -24.28
N TYR A 545 9.57 5.57 -24.15
CA TYR A 545 9.50 7.02 -24.11
C TYR A 545 10.37 7.61 -25.20
N GLN A 546 9.83 8.58 -25.94
CA GLN A 546 10.59 9.40 -26.87
C GLN A 546 11.01 10.70 -26.20
N VAL A 547 12.28 11.06 -26.34
CA VAL A 547 12.82 12.35 -25.90
C VAL A 547 12.31 13.43 -26.85
N THR A 548 11.69 14.47 -26.30
CA THR A 548 11.27 15.65 -27.03
C THR A 548 12.13 16.84 -26.62
N LYS A 549 12.07 17.94 -27.40
CA LYS A 549 12.75 19.19 -27.04
C LYS A 549 12.48 19.63 -25.60
N GLU A 550 11.22 19.52 -25.17
CA GLU A 550 10.74 20.02 -23.87
C GLU A 550 10.62 18.91 -22.80
N GLY A 551 10.97 17.65 -23.11
CA GLY A 551 10.88 16.57 -22.13
C GLY A 551 10.81 15.17 -22.71
N PHE A 552 9.79 14.42 -22.30
CA PHE A 552 9.57 13.03 -22.73
C PHE A 552 8.09 12.85 -23.10
N LYS A 553 7.85 11.93 -24.03
CA LYS A 553 6.52 11.49 -24.43
C LYS A 553 6.46 9.97 -24.34
N LEU A 554 5.48 9.43 -23.61
CA LEU A 554 5.20 8.00 -23.67
C LEU A 554 4.68 7.66 -25.08
N VAL A 555 5.31 6.70 -25.75
CA VAL A 555 4.99 6.29 -27.13
C VAL A 555 4.49 4.85 -27.24
N GLN A 556 4.85 3.99 -26.29
CA GLN A 556 4.40 2.59 -26.27
C GLN A 556 4.30 2.06 -24.84
N LYS A 557 3.29 1.19 -24.62
CA LYS A 557 3.18 0.35 -23.43
C LYS A 557 3.29 -1.12 -23.82
N THR A 558 4.08 -1.89 -23.08
CA THR A 558 4.11 -3.36 -23.18
C THR A 558 3.08 -4.01 -22.30
#